data_AF-A0A1U8CV35-F1
#
_entry.id   AF-A0A1U8CV35-F1
#
_cell.length_a   1.000
_cell.length_b   1.000
_cell.length_c   1.000
_cell.angle_alpha   90.00
_cell.angle_beta   90.00
_cell.angle_gamma   90.00
#
_symmetry.space_group_name_H-M   'P 1'
#
loop_
_entity.id
_entity.type
_entity.pdbx_description
1 polymer ?
#
loop_
_entity_poly.entity_id
_entity_poly.type
_entity_poly.pdbx_seq_one_letter_code
_entity_poly.pdbx_strand_id
1 'polypeptide(L)'
;CLIVGGGPCGLRTAIELAYLGAKVVVVEKRDTFSRNNVLHLWPFTIHDLRGLGAKKFYGKFCAGSIDHISIRQLQLILFKVALMLGVEIHVNVEFVRVLEPPEDQENQKVGWRAEFLPADHALSDFEFDVIVGADGHRNTLEGKDSSFGARAER
;
A
#
# COMPACT_ATOMS: atom_id res chain seq x y z
N CYS A 1 0.57 -5.28 -8.96
CA CYS A 1 -0.31 -4.81 -7.88
C CYS A 1 0.01 -3.35 -7.56
N LEU A 2 -1.01 -2.49 -7.53
CA LEU A 2 -0.91 -1.11 -7.06
C LEU A 2 -1.50 -1.00 -5.65
N ILE A 3 -0.78 -0.38 -4.73
CA ILE A 3 -1.25 -0.11 -3.36
C ILE A 3 -1.29 1.41 -3.17
N VAL A 4 -2.46 1.92 -2.81
CA VAL A 4 -2.67 3.35 -2.56
C VAL A 4 -2.56 3.60 -1.07
N GLY A 5 -1.47 4.24 -0.62
CA GLY A 5 -1.22 4.63 0.77
C GLY A 5 -0.06 3.87 1.44
N GLY A 6 0.94 4.63 1.91
CA GLY A 6 2.11 4.19 2.67
C GLY A 6 1.88 4.15 4.19
N GLY A 7 0.65 3.88 4.62
CA GLY A 7 0.31 3.64 6.03
C GLY A 7 0.81 2.27 6.53
N PRO A 8 0.71 1.97 7.84
CA PRO A 8 1.04 0.65 8.36
C PRO A 8 0.35 -0.49 7.63
N CYS A 9 -0.96 -0.39 7.38
CA CYS A 9 -1.71 -1.43 6.69
C CYS A 9 -1.28 -1.58 5.22
N GLY A 10 -1.12 -0.49 4.48
CA GLY A 10 -0.70 -0.54 3.08
C GLY A 10 0.69 -1.15 2.91
N LEU A 11 1.66 -0.72 3.73
CA LEU A 11 3.00 -1.31 3.72
C LEU A 11 3.00 -2.78 4.15
N ARG A 12 2.17 -3.17 5.14
CA ARG A 12 2.05 -4.56 5.55
C ARG A 12 1.46 -5.44 4.45
N THR A 13 0.45 -4.96 3.73
CA THR A 13 -0.10 -5.65 2.56
C THR A 13 0.94 -5.76 1.43
N ALA A 14 1.73 -4.71 1.22
CA ALA A 14 2.81 -4.72 0.23
C ALA A 14 3.82 -5.85 0.49
N ILE A 15 4.19 -6.03 1.75
CA ILE A 15 5.11 -7.09 2.20
C ILE A 15 4.54 -8.48 1.91
N GLU A 16 3.25 -8.74 2.21
CA GLU A 16 2.63 -10.04 1.89
C GLU A 16 2.61 -10.31 0.38
N LEU A 17 2.19 -9.33 -0.42
CA LEU A 17 2.14 -9.48 -1.87
C LEU A 17 3.54 -9.69 -2.46
N ALA A 18 4.57 -9.06 -1.90
CA ALA A 18 5.96 -9.31 -2.29
C ALA A 18 6.41 -10.73 -1.92
N TYR A 19 6.04 -11.25 -0.75
CA TYR A 19 6.32 -12.66 -0.39
C TYR A 19 5.64 -13.67 -1.33
N LEU A 20 4.48 -13.32 -1.88
CA LEU A 20 3.79 -14.12 -2.90
C LEU A 20 4.44 -14.03 -4.30
N GLY A 21 5.49 -13.22 -4.47
CA GLY A 21 6.20 -13.05 -5.73
C GLY A 21 5.54 -12.05 -6.70
N ALA A 22 4.58 -11.25 -6.23
CA ALA A 22 3.93 -10.25 -7.07
C ALA A 22 4.86 -9.03 -7.28
N LYS A 23 4.77 -8.38 -8.46
CA LYS A 23 5.29 -7.01 -8.64
C LYS A 23 4.39 -6.05 -7.87
N VAL A 24 4.94 -5.40 -6.84
CA VAL A 24 4.20 -4.49 -5.97
C VAL A 24 4.72 -3.06 -6.12
N VAL A 25 3.81 -2.15 -6.45
CA VAL A 25 4.03 -0.71 -6.47
C VAL A 25 3.15 -0.07 -5.39
N VAL A 26 3.74 0.75 -4.54
CA VAL A 26 3.03 1.55 -3.53
C VAL A 26 3.14 3.02 -3.91
N VAL A 27 2.02 3.74 -3.91
CA VAL A 27 1.99 5.20 -4.03
C VAL A 27 1.58 5.84 -2.72
N GLU A 28 2.28 6.88 -2.30
CA GLU A 28 1.96 7.67 -1.11
C GLU A 28 2.04 9.16 -1.42
N LYS A 29 0.97 9.88 -1.06
CA LYS A 29 0.85 11.32 -1.27
C LYS A 29 1.90 12.14 -0.51
N ARG A 30 2.37 11.65 0.64
CA ARG A 30 3.32 12.35 1.51
C ARG A 30 4.75 11.79 1.34
N ASP A 31 5.75 12.61 1.61
CA ASP A 31 7.15 12.21 1.68
C ASP A 31 7.63 11.82 3.09
N THR A 32 6.83 12.11 4.12
CA THR A 32 7.28 12.06 5.50
C THR A 32 6.30 11.35 6.42
N PHE A 33 6.85 10.50 7.31
CA PHE A 33 6.11 9.88 8.41
C PHE A 33 6.16 10.75 9.68
N SER A 34 5.11 11.55 9.88
CA SER A 34 5.05 12.59 10.92
C SER A 34 4.19 12.24 12.14
N ARG A 35 3.35 11.21 12.08
CA ARG A 35 2.38 10.90 13.16
C ARG A 35 3.06 10.26 14.37
N ASN A 36 2.98 10.94 15.51
CA ASN A 36 3.52 10.46 16.80
C ASN A 36 2.51 9.73 17.67
N ASN A 37 1.22 9.69 17.29
CA ASN A 37 0.21 8.93 18.02
C ASN A 37 0.64 7.46 18.18
N VAL A 38 0.23 6.87 19.29
CA VAL A 38 0.63 5.52 19.69
C VAL A 38 -0.51 4.55 19.43
N LEU A 39 -0.19 3.41 18.84
CA LEU A 39 -1.09 2.29 18.59
C LEU A 39 -0.79 1.19 19.60
N HIS A 40 -1.85 0.66 20.22
CA HIS A 40 -1.78 -0.60 20.94
C HIS A 40 -1.60 -1.76 19.94
N LEU A 41 -0.80 -2.75 20.31
CA LEU A 41 -0.48 -3.92 19.51
C LEU A 41 -0.99 -5.17 20.21
N TRP A 42 -1.80 -5.93 19.50
CA TRP A 42 -2.23 -7.25 19.96
C TRP A 42 -1.05 -8.24 19.93
N PRO A 43 -1.09 -9.32 20.74
CA PRO A 43 0.01 -10.28 20.82
C PRO A 43 0.44 -10.85 19.46
N PHE A 44 -0.50 -11.15 18.56
CA PHE A 44 -0.15 -11.64 17.22
C PHE A 44 0.52 -10.57 16.36
N THR A 45 0.14 -9.30 16.49
CA THR A 45 0.78 -8.20 15.74
C THR A 45 2.22 -8.02 16.21
N ILE A 46 2.47 -8.15 17.52
CA ILE A 46 3.83 -8.14 18.06
C ILE A 46 4.64 -9.31 17.48
N HIS A 47 4.04 -10.52 17.44
CA HIS A 47 4.69 -11.69 16.86
C HIS A 47 5.01 -11.51 15.37
N ASP A 48 4.05 -11.04 14.57
CA ASP A 48 4.22 -10.74 13.14
C ASP A 48 5.37 -9.76 12.90
N LEU A 49 5.36 -8.61 13.57
CA LEU A 49 6.39 -7.59 13.43
C LEU A 49 7.77 -8.10 13.90
N ARG A 50 7.83 -8.96 14.93
CA ARG A 50 9.09 -9.64 15.32
C ARG A 50 9.57 -10.58 14.21
N GLY A 51 8.68 -11.33 13.57
CA GLY A 51 8.96 -12.19 12.43
C GLY A 51 9.55 -11.42 11.24
N LEU A 52 9.07 -10.19 11.01
CA LEU A 52 9.62 -9.26 10.00
C LEU A 52 10.91 -8.55 10.45
N GLY A 53 11.47 -8.88 11.61
CA GLY A 53 12.73 -8.31 12.09
C GLY A 53 12.60 -6.93 12.72
N ALA A 54 11.42 -6.51 13.20
CA ALA A 54 11.19 -5.18 13.79
C ALA A 54 12.24 -4.76 14.84
N LYS A 55 12.73 -5.68 15.66
CA LYS A 55 13.75 -5.40 16.69
C LYS A 55 15.12 -5.00 16.11
N LYS A 56 15.41 -5.38 14.87
CA LYS A 56 16.63 -4.95 14.15
C LYS A 56 16.52 -3.50 13.68
N PHE A 57 15.32 -3.09 13.25
CA PHE A 57 15.07 -1.73 12.76
C PHE A 57 14.74 -0.74 13.88
N TYR A 58 14.21 -1.23 15.00
CA TYR A 58 13.86 -0.45 16.18
C TYR A 58 14.17 -1.24 17.45
N GLY A 59 15.34 -1.01 18.05
CA GLY A 59 15.82 -1.79 19.20
C GLY A 59 14.92 -1.74 20.44
N LYS A 60 14.09 -0.69 20.55
CA LYS A 60 13.10 -0.52 21.63
C LYS A 60 11.76 -1.22 21.36
N PHE A 61 11.62 -1.90 20.21
CA PHE A 61 10.38 -2.56 19.82
C PHE A 61 9.93 -3.59 20.87
N CYS A 62 8.81 -3.30 21.53
CA CYS A 62 8.19 -4.15 22.55
C CYS A 62 9.20 -4.73 23.56
N ALA A 63 10.07 -3.87 24.10
CA ALA A 63 10.99 -4.23 25.16
C ALA A 63 10.24 -4.37 26.50
N GLY A 64 10.47 -5.47 27.22
CA GLY A 64 9.74 -5.78 28.45
C GLY A 64 8.25 -6.04 28.17
N SER A 65 7.38 -5.36 28.92
CA SER A 65 5.92 -5.44 28.80
C SER A 65 5.31 -4.37 27.88
N ILE A 66 6.13 -3.70 27.05
CA ILE A 66 5.63 -2.69 26.08
C ILE A 66 4.88 -3.39 24.95
N ASP A 67 3.63 -3.02 24.76
CA ASP A 67 2.67 -3.57 23.80
C ASP A 67 2.14 -2.50 22.84
N HIS A 68 2.91 -1.43 22.61
CA HIS A 68 2.49 -0.31 21.77
C HIS A 68 3.65 0.31 20.99
N ILE A 69 3.32 1.03 19.92
CA ILE A 69 4.29 1.68 19.04
C ILE A 69 3.71 2.97 18.44
N SER A 70 4.53 4.00 18.21
CA SER A 70 4.05 5.17 17.46
C SER A 70 3.88 4.86 15.98
N ILE A 71 2.87 5.48 15.36
CA ILE A 71 2.51 5.23 13.96
C ILE A 71 3.74 5.41 13.06
N ARG A 72 4.49 6.50 13.21
CA ARG A 72 5.68 6.74 12.39
C ARG A 72 6.77 5.68 12.57
N GLN A 73 6.97 5.13 13.76
CA GLN A 73 7.97 4.08 13.98
C GLN A 73 7.54 2.78 13.32
N LEU A 74 6.26 2.44 13.40
CA LEU A 74 5.70 1.29 12.69
C LEU A 74 5.84 1.45 11.16
N GLN A 75 5.53 2.64 10.63
CA GLN A 75 5.73 2.94 9.20
C GLN A 75 7.19 2.79 8.79
N LEU A 76 8.15 3.31 9.57
CA LEU A 76 9.58 3.18 9.26
C LEU A 76 10.08 1.73 9.26
N ILE A 77 9.58 0.90 10.18
CA ILE A 77 9.93 -0.54 10.22
C ILE A 77 9.42 -1.21 8.95
N LEU A 78 8.13 -1.09 8.66
CA LEU A 78 7.50 -1.74 7.51
C LEU A 78 8.05 -1.22 6.18
N PHE A 79 8.35 0.08 6.10
CA PHE A 79 8.96 0.70 4.92
C PHE A 79 10.33 0.07 4.60
N LYS A 80 11.20 -0.09 5.60
CA LYS A 80 12.50 -0.76 5.42
C LYS A 80 12.33 -2.21 4.96
N VAL A 81 11.39 -2.94 5.55
CA VAL A 81 11.10 -4.32 5.14
C VAL A 81 10.59 -4.40 3.71
N ALA A 82 9.65 -3.54 3.33
CA ALA A 82 9.11 -3.48 1.97
C ALA A 82 10.21 -3.20 0.94
N LEU A 83 11.10 -2.22 1.20
CA LEU A 83 12.22 -1.92 0.31
C LEU A 83 13.19 -3.10 0.13
N MET A 84 13.53 -3.82 1.21
CA MET A 84 14.39 -5.00 1.12
C MET A 84 13.77 -6.14 0.31
N LEU A 85 12.43 -6.21 0.26
CA LEU A 85 11.69 -7.19 -0.53
C LEU A 85 11.47 -6.75 -1.98
N GLY A 86 12.01 -5.60 -2.39
CA GLY A 86 11.89 -5.09 -3.76
C GLY A 86 10.55 -4.45 -4.07
N VAL A 87 9.77 -4.06 -3.04
CA VAL A 87 8.57 -3.24 -3.25
C VAL A 87 8.99 -1.86 -3.78
N GLU A 88 8.41 -1.47 -4.91
CA GLU A 88 8.63 -0.16 -5.52
C GLU A 88 7.73 0.88 -4.83
N ILE A 89 8.30 1.93 -4.24
CA ILE A 89 7.55 2.91 -3.45
C ILE A 89 7.78 4.31 -4.01
N HIS A 90 6.70 4.97 -4.41
CA HIS A 90 6.69 6.35 -4.90
C HIS A 90 6.00 7.27 -3.89
N VAL A 91 6.75 8.25 -3.40
CA VAL A 91 6.26 9.28 -2.48
C VAL A 91 5.99 10.58 -3.21
N ASN A 92 5.21 11.49 -2.62
CA ASN A 92 4.71 12.70 -3.27
C ASN A 92 3.87 12.41 -4.52
N VAL A 93 3.23 11.24 -4.55
CA VAL A 93 2.34 10.82 -5.64
C VAL A 93 0.95 10.61 -5.08
N GLU A 94 0.01 11.44 -5.52
CA GLU A 94 -1.40 11.30 -5.15
C GLU A 94 -2.11 10.47 -6.22
N PHE A 95 -2.74 9.39 -5.79
CA PHE A 95 -3.69 8.66 -6.62
C PHE A 95 -4.98 9.48 -6.75
N VAL A 96 -5.48 9.62 -7.98
CA VAL A 96 -6.72 10.35 -8.28
C VAL A 96 -7.86 9.36 -8.50
N ARG A 97 -7.70 8.46 -9.48
CA ARG A 97 -8.72 7.46 -9.85
C ARG A 97 -8.12 6.33 -10.69
N VAL A 98 -8.90 5.27 -10.84
CA VAL A 98 -8.61 4.18 -11.77
C VAL A 98 -8.99 4.60 -13.19
N LEU A 99 -8.20 4.19 -14.18
CA LEU A 99 -8.48 4.35 -15.60
C LEU A 99 -8.82 2.97 -16.18
N GLU A 100 -10.04 2.85 -16.69
CA GLU A 100 -10.52 1.63 -17.34
C GLU A 100 -9.79 1.40 -18.67
N PRO A 101 -9.52 0.14 -19.05
CA PRO A 101 -9.09 -0.20 -20.39
C PRO A 101 -10.05 0.39 -21.44
N PRO A 102 -9.56 1.00 -22.53
CA PRO A 102 -10.43 1.47 -23.60
C PRO A 102 -11.17 0.30 -24.27
N GLU A 103 -12.41 0.55 -24.72
CA GLU A 103 -13.24 -0.45 -25.41
C GLU A 103 -12.67 -0.84 -26.78
N ASP A 104 -12.08 0.13 -27.48
CA ASP A 104 -11.46 -0.06 -28.79
C ASP A 104 -9.98 -0.47 -28.63
N GLN A 105 -9.71 -1.77 -28.78
CA GLN A 105 -8.37 -2.38 -28.63
C GLN A 105 -7.88 -3.05 -29.92
N GLU A 106 -8.32 -2.59 -31.09
CA GLU A 106 -7.96 -3.23 -32.37
C GLU A 106 -6.44 -3.27 -32.63
N ASN A 107 -5.68 -2.29 -32.11
CA ASN A 107 -4.24 -2.14 -32.39
C ASN A 107 -3.32 -2.37 -31.19
N GLN A 108 -3.78 -2.18 -29.94
CA GLN A 108 -2.96 -2.38 -28.73
C GLN A 108 -3.86 -2.71 -27.54
N LYS A 109 -3.55 -3.82 -26.84
CA LYS A 109 -4.21 -4.17 -25.59
C LYS A 109 -3.59 -3.38 -24.45
N VAL A 110 -4.38 -2.49 -23.85
CA VAL A 110 -3.98 -1.68 -22.69
C VAL A 110 -4.74 -2.19 -21.48
N GLY A 111 -4.04 -2.53 -20.41
CA GLY A 111 -4.62 -2.97 -19.15
C GLY A 111 -5.17 -1.82 -18.29
N TRP A 112 -5.60 -2.18 -17.08
CA TRP A 112 -6.03 -1.21 -16.07
C TRP A 112 -4.87 -0.33 -15.63
N ARG A 113 -5.09 0.98 -15.58
CA ARG A 113 -4.11 1.99 -15.16
C ARG A 113 -4.69 2.91 -14.09
N ALA A 114 -3.91 3.87 -13.64
CA ALA A 114 -4.35 4.86 -12.67
C ALA A 114 -3.88 6.26 -13.07
N GLU A 115 -4.70 7.24 -12.73
CA GLU A 115 -4.37 8.65 -12.84
C GLU A 115 -3.70 9.10 -11.53
N PHE A 116 -2.57 9.78 -11.66
CA PHE A 116 -1.77 10.27 -10.55
C PHE A 116 -1.52 11.78 -10.65
N LEU A 117 -1.22 12.40 -9.51
CA LEU A 117 -0.63 13.73 -9.45
C LEU A 117 0.78 13.65 -8.88
N PRO A 118 1.79 14.29 -9.50
CA PRO A 118 1.68 15.05 -10.77
C PRO A 118 1.42 14.13 -11.99
N ALA A 119 0.74 14.67 -13.02
CA ALA A 119 0.20 13.88 -14.14
C ALA A 119 1.27 13.26 -15.06
N ASP A 120 2.48 13.82 -15.06
CA ASP A 120 3.64 13.38 -15.84
C ASP A 120 4.51 12.34 -15.09
N HIS A 121 3.98 11.71 -14.05
CA HIS A 121 4.69 10.71 -13.28
C HIS A 121 4.97 9.43 -14.08
N ALA A 122 6.11 8.78 -13.85
CA ALA A 122 6.54 7.56 -14.57
C ALA A 122 5.59 6.35 -14.40
N LEU A 123 4.64 6.43 -13.47
CA LEU A 123 3.63 5.39 -13.25
C LEU A 123 2.38 5.54 -14.12
N SER A 124 2.25 6.60 -14.93
CA SER A 124 1.07 6.80 -15.79
C SER A 124 0.86 5.66 -16.81
N ASP A 125 1.92 4.94 -17.16
CA ASP A 125 1.88 3.76 -18.03
C ASP A 125 1.96 2.43 -17.26
N PHE A 126 1.92 2.47 -15.92
CA PHE A 126 1.95 1.26 -15.12
C PHE A 126 0.59 0.54 -15.14
N GLU A 127 0.56 -0.62 -15.77
CA GLU A 127 -0.60 -1.50 -15.78
C GLU A 127 -0.62 -2.43 -14.56
N PHE A 128 -1.81 -2.65 -13.99
CA PHE A 128 -1.99 -3.52 -12.83
C PHE A 128 -3.30 -4.32 -12.88
N ASP A 129 -3.26 -5.57 -12.43
CA ASP A 129 -4.48 -6.39 -12.33
C ASP A 129 -5.14 -6.34 -10.94
N VAL A 130 -4.41 -5.83 -9.93
CA VAL A 130 -4.86 -5.75 -8.54
C VAL A 130 -4.55 -4.37 -8.00
N ILE A 131 -5.55 -3.73 -7.42
CA ILE A 131 -5.44 -2.47 -6.67
C ILE A 131 -5.91 -2.65 -5.23
N VAL A 132 -5.18 -2.05 -4.28
CA VAL A 132 -5.54 -2.06 -2.85
C VAL A 132 -5.58 -0.64 -2.31
N GLY A 133 -6.76 -0.20 -1.85
CA GLY A 133 -6.94 1.08 -1.16
C GLY A 133 -6.59 0.98 0.32
N ALA A 134 -5.50 1.65 0.72
CA ALA A 134 -4.99 1.70 2.09
C ALA A 134 -4.63 3.13 2.53
N ASP A 135 -5.26 4.14 1.92
CA ASP A 135 -5.10 5.59 2.11
C ASP A 135 -5.92 6.16 3.29
N GLY A 136 -6.60 5.28 4.03
CA GLY A 136 -7.29 5.60 5.27
C GLY A 136 -8.71 6.12 5.04
N HIS A 137 -9.15 7.06 5.88
CA HIS A 137 -10.56 7.50 5.87
C HIS A 137 -10.98 8.23 4.59
N ARG A 138 -10.03 8.85 3.88
CA ARG A 138 -10.28 9.58 2.63
C ARG A 138 -10.31 8.67 1.40
N ASN A 139 -10.57 7.38 1.58
CA ASN A 139 -10.51 6.33 0.57
C ASN A 139 -10.94 6.81 -0.82
N THR A 140 -9.96 6.93 -1.69
CA THR A 140 -10.06 7.50 -3.03
C THR A 140 -10.56 6.51 -4.09
N LEU A 141 -10.62 5.21 -3.75
CA LEU A 141 -11.23 4.22 -4.62
C LEU A 141 -12.76 4.30 -4.56
N GLU A 142 -13.36 4.60 -5.71
CA GLU A 142 -14.80 4.55 -5.95
C GLU A 142 -15.33 3.10 -5.90
N GLY A 143 -16.61 2.92 -5.55
CA GLY A 143 -17.26 1.59 -5.57
C GLY A 143 -17.65 0.97 -4.22
N LYS A 144 -17.58 1.70 -3.09
CA LYS A 144 -18.17 1.25 -1.81
C LYS A 144 -19.68 1.51 -1.68
N ASP A 145 -20.27 2.24 -2.63
CA ASP A 145 -21.72 2.41 -2.75
C ASP A 145 -22.31 1.26 -3.58
N SER A 146 -22.79 0.23 -2.87
CA SER A 146 -23.90 -0.71 -3.18
C SER A 146 -24.23 -1.11 -4.64
N SER A 147 -23.30 -1.05 -5.59
CA SER A 147 -23.56 -1.38 -7.00
C SER A 147 -22.56 -2.38 -7.61
N PHE A 148 -21.52 -2.79 -6.87
CA PHE A 148 -20.73 -3.98 -7.19
C PHE A 148 -21.46 -5.26 -6.73
N GLY A 149 -22.66 -5.46 -7.26
CA GLY A 149 -23.43 -6.69 -7.16
C GLY A 149 -23.61 -7.28 -8.55
N ALA A 150 -22.70 -8.17 -8.93
CA ALA A 150 -22.85 -9.19 -9.97
C ALA A 150 -23.62 -8.78 -11.25
N ARG A 151 -22.90 -8.27 -12.26
CA ARG A 151 -23.22 -8.67 -13.64
C ARG A 151 -22.48 -9.98 -13.92
N ALA A 152 -23.07 -11.08 -13.44
CA ALA A 152 -22.78 -12.38 -14.00
C ALA A 152 -23.35 -12.39 -15.43
N GLU A 153 -22.48 -12.52 -16.42
CA GLU A 153 -22.90 -12.78 -17.79
C GLU A 153 -23.34 -14.24 -17.91
N ARG A 154 -24.60 -14.40 -18.31
CA ARG A 154 -25.28 -15.57 -18.92
C ARG A 154 -25.52 -16.82 -18.08
#